data_AF-A0A820MCU0-F1
#
_entry.id   AF-A0A820MCU0-F1
#
_cell.length_a   1.000
_cell.length_b   1.000
_cell.length_c   1.000
_cell.angle_alpha   90.00
_cell.angle_beta   90.00
_cell.angle_gamma   90.00
#
_symmetry.space_group_name_H-M   'P 1'
#
loop_
_entity.id
_entity.type
_entity.pdbx_description
1 polymer ?
#
loop_
_entity_poly.entity_id
_entity_poly.type
_entity_poly.pdbx_seq_one_letter_code
_entity_poly.pdbx_strand_id
1 'polypeptide(L)'
;SFQDSNGDGIGDIQGVIQRLDHIKDLGADLIWICPIYKSANDDNGYDISDFQDIMDVFGTMEDADELIKQVHDRNMRIIFDLVLNHTSEYIL
;
A
#
# COMPACT_ATOMS: atom_id res chain seq x y z
N SER A 1 1.75 5.28 7.35
CA SER A 1 0.88 5.64 8.49
C SER A 1 -0.50 6.05 8.01
N PHE A 2 -1.52 5.22 8.27
CA PHE A 2 -2.92 5.57 7.99
C PHE A 2 -3.88 4.91 9.00
N GLN A 3 -3.97 3.58 9.00
CA GLN A 3 -4.79 2.80 9.92
C GLN A 3 -4.15 1.42 10.14
N ASP A 4 -3.90 1.07 11.39
CA ASP A 4 -3.53 -0.28 11.83
C ASP A 4 -4.80 -1.12 11.99
N SER A 5 -4.80 -2.34 11.45
CA SER A 5 -5.93 -3.27 11.53
C SER A 5 -5.70 -4.47 12.46
N ASN A 6 -4.45 -4.74 12.85
CA ASN A 6 -4.05 -5.97 13.56
C ASN A 6 -3.49 -5.71 14.97
N GLY A 7 -3.22 -4.45 15.33
CA GLY A 7 -2.75 -4.01 16.63
C GLY A 7 -1.23 -4.02 16.83
N ASP A 8 -0.44 -4.15 15.77
CA ASP A 8 1.04 -4.12 15.83
C ASP A 8 1.63 -2.70 15.84
N GLY A 9 0.80 -1.67 15.66
CA GLY A 9 1.18 -0.26 15.64
C GLY A 9 1.61 0.27 14.28
N ILE A 10 1.55 -0.54 13.22
CA ILE A 10 1.90 -0.19 11.84
C ILE A 10 0.61 -0.13 11.01
N GLY A 11 0.52 0.85 10.11
CA GLY A 11 -0.63 0.92 9.21
C GLY A 11 -0.50 -0.08 8.07
N ASP A 12 -1.57 -0.81 7.76
CA ASP A 12 -1.56 -1.93 6.82
C ASP A 12 -2.65 -1.78 5.73
N ILE A 13 -2.63 -2.66 4.72
CA ILE A 13 -3.56 -2.62 3.58
C ILE A 13 -5.01 -2.85 4.04
N GLN A 14 -5.23 -3.75 4.99
CA GLN A 14 -6.56 -4.04 5.53
C GLN A 14 -7.15 -2.83 6.26
N GLY A 15 -6.31 -2.05 6.95
CA GLY A 15 -6.68 -0.79 7.57
C GLY A 15 -7.09 0.27 6.54
N VAL A 16 -6.45 0.30 5.36
CA VAL A 16 -6.88 1.15 4.23
C VAL A 16 -8.26 0.70 3.74
N ILE A 17 -8.47 -0.60 3.53
CA ILE A 17 -9.75 -1.17 3.06
C ILE A 17 -10.90 -0.76 4.01
N GLN A 18 -10.69 -0.85 5.33
CA GLN A 18 -11.69 -0.47 6.34
C GLN A 18 -12.11 1.00 6.28
N ARG A 19 -11.34 1.87 5.63
CA ARG A 19 -11.59 3.32 5.54
C ARG A 19 -12.03 3.78 4.16
N LEU A 20 -12.20 2.88 3.19
CA LEU A 20 -12.57 3.27 1.82
C LEU A 20 -13.91 4.01 1.73
N ASP A 21 -14.90 3.63 2.54
CA ASP A 21 -16.19 4.34 2.60
C ASP A 21 -15.99 5.78 3.10
N HIS A 22 -15.19 5.96 4.14
CA HIS A 22 -14.85 7.29 4.66
C HIS A 22 -14.13 8.14 3.61
N ILE A 23 -13.16 7.56 2.89
CA ILE A 23 -12.45 8.24 1.79
C ILE A 23 -13.42 8.63 0.67
N LYS A 24 -14.39 7.76 0.35
CA LYS A 24 -15.39 8.08 -0.68
C LYS A 24 -16.33 9.19 -0.23
N ASP A 25 -16.78 9.17 1.02
CA ASP A 25 -17.65 10.20 1.62
C ASP A 25 -16.98 11.57 1.68
N LEU A 26 -15.65 11.61 1.83
CA LEU A 26 -14.84 12.83 1.70
C LEU A 26 -14.87 13.43 0.28
N GLY A 27 -15.31 12.65 -0.72
CA GLY A 27 -15.42 13.07 -2.11
C GLY A 27 -14.18 12.76 -2.96
N ALA A 28 -13.30 11.86 -2.51
CA ALA A 28 -12.16 11.44 -3.30
C ALA A 28 -12.56 10.54 -4.47
N ASP A 29 -11.90 10.74 -5.62
CA ASP A 29 -12.06 9.90 -6.82
C ASP A 29 -10.81 9.06 -7.12
N LEU A 30 -9.67 9.38 -6.50
CA LEU A 30 -8.40 8.69 -6.69
C LEU A 30 -7.63 8.61 -5.37
N ILE A 31 -7.04 7.43 -5.12
CA ILE A 31 -6.13 7.15 -4.01
C ILE A 31 -4.74 6.93 -4.58
N TRP A 32 -3.74 7.62 -4.04
CA TRP A 32 -2.33 7.36 -4.32
C TRP A 32 -1.69 6.71 -3.10
N ILE A 33 -1.18 5.49 -3.28
CA ILE A 33 -0.49 4.73 -2.25
C ILE A 33 1.02 4.90 -2.44
N CYS A 34 1.68 5.40 -1.39
CA CYS A 34 3.15 5.40 -1.26
C CYS A 34 3.70 3.96 -1.36
N PRO A 35 5.02 3.75 -1.53
CA PRO A 35 5.60 2.41 -1.68
C PRO A 35 5.20 1.45 -0.55
N ILE A 36 4.70 0.27 -0.95
CA ILE A 36 4.33 -0.84 -0.05
C ILE A 36 5.08 -2.13 -0.41
N TYR A 37 5.97 -2.09 -1.39
CA TYR A 37 6.74 -3.24 -1.86
C TYR A 37 7.80 -3.64 -0.85
N LYS A 38 8.33 -4.86 -0.99
CA LYS A 38 9.48 -5.31 -0.18
C LYS A 38 10.64 -4.33 -0.29
N SER A 39 11.20 -4.01 0.86
CA SER A 39 12.23 -3.00 1.04
C SER A 39 13.03 -3.34 2.29
N ALA A 40 14.30 -2.92 2.33
CA ALA A 40 15.07 -2.89 3.59
C ALA A 40 14.53 -1.82 4.55
N ASN A 41 13.72 -0.91 4.01
CA ASN A 41 13.03 0.18 4.69
C ASN A 41 14.00 1.22 5.27
N ASP A 42 15.18 1.36 4.64
CA ASP A 42 16.18 2.38 4.98
C ASP A 42 15.75 3.79 4.49
N ASP A 43 14.84 3.86 3.50
CA ASP A 43 14.21 5.08 2.98
C ASP A 43 12.67 5.01 3.00
N ASN A 44 12.10 4.49 4.10
CA ASN A 44 10.65 4.39 4.32
C ASN A 44 9.89 3.73 3.15
N GLY A 45 10.49 2.71 2.53
CA GLY A 45 9.89 1.92 1.44
C GLY A 45 10.29 2.36 0.03
N TYR A 46 11.02 3.46 -0.15
CA TYR A 46 11.50 3.90 -1.46
C TYR A 46 12.75 3.13 -1.93
N ASP A 47 13.46 2.47 -1.01
CA ASP A 47 14.54 1.53 -1.28
C ASP A 47 13.99 0.11 -1.56
N ILE A 48 13.40 -0.08 -2.73
CA ILE A 48 12.72 -1.34 -3.10
C ILE A 48 13.74 -2.47 -3.34
N SER A 49 13.52 -3.63 -2.71
CA SER A 49 14.30 -4.86 -2.90
C SER A 49 13.60 -5.88 -3.79
N ASP A 50 12.26 -5.92 -3.80
CA ASP A 50 11.45 -6.70 -4.76
C ASP A 50 10.20 -5.91 -5.18
N PHE A 51 10.08 -5.62 -6.47
CA PHE A 51 8.96 -4.87 -7.05
C PHE A 51 7.69 -5.71 -7.24
N GLN A 52 7.76 -7.02 -7.06
CA GLN A 52 6.65 -7.96 -7.30
C GLN A 52 6.01 -8.48 -6.02
N ASP A 53 6.50 -8.06 -4.85
CA ASP A 53 6.00 -8.55 -3.57
C ASP A 53 5.76 -7.40 -2.59
N ILE A 54 4.80 -7.60 -1.68
CA ILE A 54 4.42 -6.65 -0.63
C ILE A 54 5.32 -6.86 0.58
N MET A 55 5.65 -5.78 1.27
CA MET A 55 6.36 -5.86 2.54
C MET A 55 5.47 -6.52 3.60
N ASP A 56 5.96 -7.56 4.26
CA ASP A 56 5.17 -8.40 5.19
C ASP A 56 4.42 -7.60 6.28
N VAL A 57 4.96 -6.45 6.69
CA VAL A 57 4.33 -5.55 7.69
C VAL A 57 3.09 -4.83 7.18
N PHE A 58 2.86 -4.77 5.87
CA PHE A 58 1.71 -4.13 5.25
C PHE A 58 0.63 -5.11 4.79
N GLY A 59 0.97 -6.37 4.58
CA GLY A 59 0.03 -7.42 4.15
C GLY A 59 0.62 -8.33 3.07
N THR A 60 -0.25 -8.96 2.30
CA THR A 60 0.13 -9.87 1.19
C THR A 60 -0.27 -9.32 -0.18
N MET A 61 0.15 -10.01 -1.24
CA MET A 61 -0.32 -9.73 -2.60
C MET A 61 -1.84 -9.88 -2.74
N GLU A 62 -2.46 -10.83 -2.03
CA GLU A 62 -3.91 -10.97 -2.01
C GLU A 62 -4.60 -9.78 -1.34
N ASP A 63 -4.01 -9.20 -0.30
CA ASP A 63 -4.53 -7.97 0.32
C ASP A 63 -4.48 -6.80 -0.66
N ALA A 64 -3.40 -6.68 -1.45
CA ALA A 64 -3.27 -5.66 -2.49
C ALA A 64 -4.32 -5.83 -3.60
N ASP A 65 -4.55 -7.07 -4.06
CA ASP A 65 -5.61 -7.39 -5.03
C ASP A 65 -7.00 -7.02 -4.50
N GLU A 66 -7.28 -7.33 -3.23
CA GLU A 66 -8.54 -6.98 -2.58
C GLU A 66 -8.71 -5.45 -2.45
N LEU A 67 -7.64 -4.72 -2.11
CA LEU A 67 -7.66 -3.26 -2.07
C LEU A 67 -8.03 -2.67 -3.44
N ILE A 68 -7.38 -3.13 -4.51
CA ILE A 68 -7.67 -2.68 -5.88
C ILE A 68 -9.13 -2.93 -6.23
N LYS A 69 -9.62 -4.13 -5.93
CA LYS A 69 -11.01 -4.51 -6.17
C LYS A 69 -11.98 -3.60 -5.39
N GLN A 70 -11.77 -3.43 -4.09
CA GLN A 70 -12.65 -2.65 -3.21
C GLN A 70 -12.68 -1.15 -3.56
N VAL A 71 -11.56 -0.61 -4.05
CA VAL A 71 -11.48 0.75 -4.58
C VAL A 71 -12.34 0.90 -5.84
N HIS A 72 -12.20 -0.04 -6.78
CA HIS A 72 -12.97 -0.02 -8.03
C HIS A 72 -14.48 -0.25 -7.81
N ASP A 73 -14.87 -1.11 -6.87
CA ASP A 73 -16.29 -1.33 -6.51
C ASP A 73 -16.97 -0.04 -6.03
N ARG A 74 -16.20 0.94 -5.56
CA ARG A 74 -16.66 2.28 -5.13
C ARG A 74 -16.52 3.36 -6.20
N ASN A 75 -16.21 2.96 -7.44
CA ASN A 75 -15.94 3.87 -8.55
C ASN A 75 -14.82 4.89 -8.25
N MET A 76 -13.86 4.52 -7.40
CA MET A 76 -12.62 5.26 -7.20
C MET A 76 -11.50 4.63 -8.03
N ARG A 77 -10.39 5.35 -8.17
CA ARG A 77 -9.17 4.86 -8.82
C ARG A 77 -8.06 4.71 -7.80
N ILE A 78 -7.11 3.83 -8.08
CA ILE A 78 -5.89 3.67 -7.29
C ILE A 78 -4.66 3.79 -8.19
N ILE A 79 -3.63 4.47 -7.68
CA ILE A 79 -2.30 4.46 -8.25
C ILE A 79 -1.31 4.06 -7.16
N PHE A 80 -0.37 3.19 -7.51
CA PHE A 80 0.77 2.85 -6.66
C PHE A 80 1.97 3.65 -7.13
N ASP A 81 2.77 4.12 -6.18
CA ASP A 81 4.06 4.73 -6.49
C ASP A 81 4.97 3.71 -7.19
N LEU A 82 5.79 4.18 -8.14
CA LEU A 82 6.72 3.36 -8.90
C LEU A 82 8.10 4.01 -8.89
N VAL A 83 8.97 3.50 -8.03
CA VAL A 83 10.32 4.05 -7.80
C VAL A 83 11.31 3.43 -8.77
N LEU A 84 11.53 4.06 -9.93
CA LEU A 84 12.39 3.53 -10.99
C LEU A 84 13.83 4.07 -10.98
N ASN A 85 14.11 5.12 -10.19
CA ASN A 85 15.40 5.79 -10.24
C ASN A 85 16.52 5.01 -9.51
N HIS A 86 16.15 4.16 -8.55
CA HIS A 86 17.10 3.41 -7.72
C HIS A 86 16.40 2.17 -7.11
N THR A 87 17.21 1.26 -6.57
CA THR A 87 16.79 0.07 -5.82
C THR A 87 17.55 0.00 -4.49
N SER A 88 17.11 -0.84 -3.57
CA SER A 88 17.88 -1.14 -2.35
C SER A 88 19.25 -1.73 -2.70
N GLU A 89 20.24 -1.50 -1.84
CA GLU A 89 21.53 -2.20 -1.90
C GLU A 89 21.38 -3.68 -1.52
N TYR A 90 20.35 -4.03 -0.75
CA TYR A 90 19.99 -5.39 -0.36
C TYR A 90 18.93 -5.95 -1.31
N ILE A 91 19.36 -6.41 -2.49
CA ILE A 91 18.50 -7.15 -3.41
C ILE A 91 18.47 -8.61 -2.95
N LEU A 92 17.26 -9.13 -2.69
CA LEU A 92 17.02 -10.56 -2.41
C LEU A 92 16.64 -11.31 -3.69
#